data_AF-A0A942PFM8-F1
#
_entry.id   AF-A0A942PFM8-F1
#
_cell.length_a   1.000
_cell.length_b   1.000
_cell.length_c   1.000
_cell.angle_alpha   90.00
_cell.angle_beta   90.00
_cell.angle_gamma   90.00
#
_symmetry.space_group_name_H-M   'P 1'
#
loop_
_entity.id
_entity.type
_entity.pdbx_description
1 polymer ?
#
loop_
_entity_poly.entity_id
_entity_poly.type
_entity_poly.pdbx_seq_one_letter_code
_entity_poly.pdbx_strand_id
1 'polypeptide(L)' 'VRPDGTIQLGPNVGSIHKIGALAQNLEACNGWTYWHFEDGKAKKPIDALRSIIRGELQAAE' A
#
# COMPACT_ATOMS: atom_id res chain seq x y z
N VAL A 1 -8.15 4.37 -3.82
CA VAL A 1 -6.78 4.55 -4.40
C VAL A 1 -6.93 5.41 -5.64
N ARG A 2 -5.99 6.33 -5.90
CA ARG A 2 -6.02 7.24 -7.06
C ARG A 2 -5.12 6.67 -8.18
N PRO A 3 -5.34 7.07 -9.46
CA PRO A 3 -4.60 6.50 -10.60
C PRO A 3 -3.09 6.74 -10.57
N ASP A 4 -2.64 7.78 -9.88
CA ASP A 4 -1.23 8.13 -9.69
C ASP A 4 -0.54 7.36 -8.55
N GLY A 5 -1.22 6.39 -7.94
CA GLY A 5 -0.70 5.60 -6.83
C GLY A 5 -0.82 6.27 -5.45
N THR A 6 -1.38 7.49 -5.37
CA THR A 6 -1.70 8.11 -4.08
C THR A 6 -2.98 7.53 -3.48
N ILE A 7 -3.13 7.66 -2.17
CA ILE A 7 -4.34 7.25 -1.44
C ILE A 7 -4.96 8.42 -0.70
N GLN A 8 -6.25 8.33 -0.43
CA GLN A 8 -7.04 9.37 0.21
C GLN A 8 -7.61 8.86 1.53
N LEU A 9 -7.45 9.65 2.60
CA LEU A 9 -8.08 9.45 3.90
C LEU A 9 -8.81 10.73 4.29
N GLY A 10 -10.13 10.74 4.11
CA GLY A 10 -10.94 11.96 4.23
C GLY A 10 -10.44 13.05 3.27
N PRO A 11 -10.09 14.25 3.75
CA PRO A 11 -9.55 15.33 2.91
C PRO A 11 -8.06 15.15 2.57
N ASN A 12 -7.34 14.26 3.23
CA ASN A 12 -5.90 14.11 3.07
C ASN A 12 -5.56 13.17 1.91
N VAL A 13 -4.67 13.61 1.01
CA VAL A 13 -4.15 12.80 -0.11
C VAL A 13 -2.63 12.74 -0.03
N GLY A 14 -2.06 11.56 -0.28
CA GLY A 14 -0.61 11.37 -0.26
C GLY A 14 -0.18 9.93 -0.53
N SER A 15 1.11 9.67 -0.36
CA SER A 15 1.67 8.32 -0.49
C SER A 15 1.13 7.36 0.57
N ILE A 16 1.25 6.05 0.30
CA ILE A 16 0.86 4.99 1.24
C ILE A 16 1.54 5.12 2.61
N HIS A 17 2.74 5.69 2.65
CA HIS A 17 3.52 5.92 3.87
C HIS A 17 2.99 7.13 4.65
N LYS A 18 2.84 8.28 3.98
CA LYS A 18 2.38 9.53 4.61
C LYS A 18 0.96 9.37 5.17
N ILE A 19 0.07 8.79 4.38
CA ILE A 19 -1.32 8.59 4.80
C ILE A 19 -1.42 7.48 5.85
N GLY A 20 -0.58 6.44 5.78
CA GLY A 20 -0.51 5.40 6.82
C GLY A 20 0.00 5.93 8.17
N ALA A 21 0.93 6.89 8.15
CA ALA A 21 1.41 7.56 9.36
C ALA A 21 0.32 8.44 9.99
N LEU A 22 -0.37 9.23 9.16
CA LEU A 22 -1.50 10.06 9.58
C LEU A 22 -2.67 9.24 10.12
N ALA A 23 -3.00 8.10 9.51
CA ALA A 23 -4.06 7.20 9.96
C ALA A 23 -3.81 6.61 11.37
N GLN A 24 -2.53 6.43 11.73
CA GLN A 24 -2.13 5.85 13.01
C GLN A 24 -1.75 6.91 14.06
N ASN A 25 -1.73 8.19 13.68
CA ASN A 25 -1.16 9.26 14.50
C ASN A 25 0.29 8.99 14.94
N LEU A 26 1.12 8.54 13.99
CA LEU A 26 2.55 8.25 14.17
C LEU A 26 3.39 9.12 13.22
N GLU A 27 4.68 9.27 13.51
CA GLU A 27 5.62 10.04 12.66
C GLU A 27 5.95 9.32 11.34
N ALA A 28 5.93 7.98 11.34
CA ALA A 28 6.29 7.16 10.19
C ALA A 28 5.41 5.91 10.08
N CYS A 29 5.27 5.39 8.87
CA CYS A 29 4.56 4.14 8.59
C CYS A 29 5.17 3.43 7.38
N ASN A 30 5.36 2.11 7.51
CA ASN A 30 5.57 1.25 6.36
C ASN A 30 4.23 0.92 5.69
N GLY A 31 3.84 1.70 4.69
CA GLY A 31 2.56 1.53 4.00
C GLY A 31 2.39 0.16 3.32
N TRP A 32 3.47 -0.53 2.97
CA TRP A 32 3.41 -1.84 2.31
C TRP A 32 2.78 -2.92 3.20
N THR A 33 3.09 -2.90 4.50
CA THR A 33 2.58 -3.89 5.46
C THR A 33 1.35 -3.39 6.21
N TYR A 34 1.13 -2.08 6.27
CA TYR A 34 -0.03 -1.49 6.94
C TYR A 34 -1.32 -1.61 6.11
N TRP A 35 -1.27 -1.23 4.83
CA TRP A 35 -2.45 -1.26 3.97
C TRP A 35 -2.73 -2.67 3.48
N HIS A 36 -4.01 -3.02 3.47
CA HIS A 36 -4.50 -4.32 3.03
C HIS A 36 -5.49 -4.16 1.87
N PHE A 37 -5.47 -5.11 0.96
CA PHE A 37 -6.51 -5.28 -0.06
C PHE A 37 -7.36 -6.52 0.29
N GLU A 38 -8.57 -6.56 -0.26
CA GLU A 38 -9.45 -7.72 -0.14
C GLU A 38 -9.05 -8.79 -1.15
N ASP A 39 -8.78 -9.99 -0.65
CA ASP A 39 -8.53 -11.19 -1.43
C ASP A 39 -9.59 -12.24 -1.06
N GLY A 40 -10.71 -12.19 -1.78
CA GLY A 40 -11.92 -12.95 -1.46
C GLY A 40 -12.45 -12.57 -0.07
N LYS A 41 -12.36 -13.51 0.89
CA LYS A 41 -12.78 -13.28 2.29
C LYS A 41 -11.65 -12.84 3.21
N ALA A 42 -10.40 -12.87 2.74
CA ALA A 42 -9.23 -12.52 3.54
C ALA A 42 -8.76 -11.09 3.22
N LYS A 43 -8.08 -10.46 4.18
CA LYS A 43 -7.32 -9.23 3.94
C LYS A 43 -5.84 -9.59 3.84
N LYS A 44 -5.17 -9.14 2.78
CA LYS A 44 -3.73 -9.35 2.58
C LYS A 44 -3.01 -8.01 2.47
N PRO A 45 -1.77 -7.89 3.00
CA PRO A 45 -1.00 -6.66 2.89
C PRO A 45 -0.69 -6.38 1.42
N ILE A 46 -0.66 -5.10 1.03
CA ILE A 46 -0.34 -4.71 -0.35
C ILE A 46 1.11 -5.05 -0.73
N ASP A 47 1.97 -5.34 0.25
CA ASP A 47 3.30 -5.91 0.01
C ASP A 47 3.25 -7.23 -0.79
N ALA A 48 2.17 -8.01 -0.65
CA ALA A 48 1.99 -9.23 -1.44
C ALA A 48 1.91 -8.93 -2.95
N LEU A 49 1.26 -7.84 -3.34
CA LEU A 49 1.19 -7.40 -4.74
C LEU A 49 2.56 -6.91 -5.23
N ARG A 50 3.32 -6.20 -4.37
CA ARG A 50 4.68 -5.77 -4.69
C ARG A 50 5.61 -6.96 -4.96
N SER A 51 5.49 -8.02 -4.17
CA SER A 51 6.28 -9.24 -4.36
C SER A 51 6.00 -9.94 -5.69
N ILE A 52 4.73 -9.97 -6.14
CA ILE A 52 4.36 -10.53 -7.45
C ILE A 52 5.08 -9.79 -8.57
N ILE A 53 4.95 -8.46 -8.64
CA ILE A 53 5.58 -7.64 -9.68
C ILE A 53 7.11 -7.78 -9.65
N ARG A 54 7.72 -7.81 -8.46
CA ARG A 54 9.17 -8.01 -8.36
C ARG A 54 9.62 -9.37 -8.89
N GLY A 55 8.86 -10.43 -8.61
CA GLY A 55 9.14 -11.76 -9.15
C GLY A 55 9.00 -11.81 -10.67
N GLU A 56 7.98 -11.16 -11.23
CA GLU A 56 7.79 -11.05 -12.68
C GLU A 56 8.94 -10.28 -13.37
N LEU A 57 9.38 -9.17 -12.76
CA LEU A 57 10.52 -8.40 -13.28
C LEU A 57 11.82 -9.20 -13.25
N GLN A 58 12.08 -9.96 -12.17
CA GLN A 58 13.24 -10.83 -12.06
C GLN A 58 13.22 -11.99 -13.06
N ALA A 59 12.03 -12.50 -13.39
CA ALA A 59 11.88 -13.57 -14.39
C ALA A 59 11.99 -13.06 -15.84
N ALA A 60 11.93 -11.75 -16.06
CA ALA A 60 12.05 -11.11 -17.37
C ALA A 60 13.50 -10.69 -17.71
N GLU A 61 14.44 -10.88 -16.78
CA GLU A 61 15.89 -10.69 -16.94
C GLU A 61 16.56 -11.99 -17.41
#